data_AF-A0A1I7V1N9-F1
#
_entry.id   AF-A0A1I7V1N9-F1
#
_cell.length_a   1.000
_cell.length_b   1.000
_cell.length_c   1.000
_cell.angle_alpha   90.00
_cell.angle_beta   90.00
_cell.angle_gamma   90.00
#
_symmetry.space_group_name_H-M   'P 1'
#
loop_
_entity.id
_entity.type
_entity.pdbx_description
1 polymer ?
#
loop_
_entity_poly.entity_id
_entity_poly.type
_entity_poly.pdbx_seq_one_letter_code
_entity_poly.pdbx_strand_id
1 'polypeptide(L)'
;MLYFEDALWIRENFWKDTIGTLYFVLGFTGIAFHLILISILPEIANFITRPTVLILSAQLLACIVQLFVVFVPVPAMIAVNQPYFVNPVMINVPAFILVLSQTFSFIFIMINGAHRSVKSVSPRVSKIIFLDNVIFGIMIVAFGFSFFFTVNICARTTIRRFNPSKLNWTLQYFEVISYIYLIVLVIIPTLTTHLIALSELSYRKLFQKPLEESEEEDENASSRETICSLSFYAIFDILFCFWISLSFLSSVPILSLSNVFLTAYWPLLTALTLDIHIRSALIYRIRGVFQSANSPIVIQPNKKEAKFSKF
;
A
#
# COMPACT_ATOMS: atom_id res chain seq x y z
N MET A 1 7.68 43.84 -21.26
CA MET A 1 6.38 43.14 -21.16
C MET A 1 6.48 41.74 -21.76
N LEU A 2 6.94 41.58 -23.02
CA LEU A 2 7.19 40.28 -23.67
C LEU A 2 8.03 39.27 -22.84
N TYR A 3 9.18 39.69 -22.30
CA TYR A 3 10.02 38.80 -21.48
C TYR A 3 9.35 38.29 -20.18
N PHE A 4 8.34 39.00 -19.67
CA PHE A 4 7.62 38.59 -18.47
C PHE A 4 6.53 37.56 -18.79
N GLU A 5 5.85 37.72 -19.92
CA GLU A 5 4.88 36.75 -20.44
C GLU A 5 5.57 35.45 -20.86
N ASP A 6 6.73 35.53 -21.52
CA ASP A 6 7.55 34.36 -21.86
C ASP A 6 8.06 33.63 -20.61
N ALA A 7 8.49 34.36 -19.57
CA ALA A 7 8.92 33.76 -18.31
C ALA A 7 7.78 33.08 -17.55
N LEU A 8 6.57 33.66 -17.59
CA LEU A 8 5.37 33.04 -17.01
C LEU A 8 4.95 31.79 -17.81
N TRP A 9 5.02 31.84 -19.13
CA TRP A 9 4.72 30.71 -20.01
C TRP A 9 5.70 29.55 -19.81
N ILE A 10 7.00 29.82 -19.72
CA ILE A 10 8.03 28.83 -19.41
C ILE A 10 7.78 28.22 -18.03
N ARG A 11 7.46 29.05 -17.03
CA ARG A 11 7.18 28.58 -15.66
C ARG A 11 5.95 27.66 -15.63
N GLU A 12 4.85 28.04 -16.28
CA GLU A 12 3.62 27.23 -16.29
C GLU A 12 3.81 25.88 -17.00
N ASN A 13 4.51 25.86 -18.13
CA ASN A 13 4.79 24.63 -18.86
C ASN A 13 5.78 23.73 -18.10
N PHE A 14 6.80 24.31 -17.46
CA PHE A 14 7.72 23.56 -16.62
C PHE A 14 7.00 22.79 -15.51
N TRP A 15 6.03 23.42 -14.83
CA TRP A 15 5.26 22.76 -13.78
C TRP A 15 4.36 21.65 -14.32
N LYS A 16 3.71 21.85 -15.47
CA LYS A 16 2.90 20.82 -16.12
C LYS A 16 3.75 19.61 -16.49
N ASP A 17 4.89 19.83 -17.15
CA ASP A 17 5.80 18.77 -17.57
C ASP A 17 6.39 18.03 -16.37
N THR A 18 6.79 18.75 -15.33
CA THR A 18 7.32 18.16 -14.10
C THR A 18 6.28 17.28 -13.41
N ILE A 19 5.06 17.79 -13.18
CA ILE A 19 4.00 17.03 -12.51
C ILE A 19 3.55 15.84 -13.37
N GLY A 20 3.38 16.03 -14.68
CA GLY A 20 3.05 14.96 -15.61
C GLY A 20 4.09 13.83 -15.61
N THR A 21 5.37 14.20 -15.66
CA THR A 21 6.48 13.25 -15.58
C THR A 21 6.50 12.52 -14.23
N LEU A 22 6.26 13.21 -13.13
CA LEU A 22 6.17 12.59 -11.80
C LEU A 22 5.02 11.58 -11.72
N TYR A 23 3.83 11.91 -12.23
CA TYR A 23 2.72 10.95 -12.29
C TYR A 23 3.06 9.70 -13.10
N PHE A 24 3.76 9.86 -14.22
CA PHE A 24 4.21 8.75 -15.04
C PHE A 24 5.25 7.89 -14.32
N VAL A 25 6.33 8.50 -13.82
CA VAL A 25 7.45 7.79 -13.18
C VAL A 25 7.00 7.10 -11.90
N LEU A 26 6.27 7.78 -11.02
CA LEU A 26 5.75 7.19 -9.78
C LEU A 26 4.68 6.12 -10.07
N GLY A 27 3.83 6.34 -11.08
CA GLY A 27 2.84 5.33 -11.47
C GLY A 27 3.51 4.05 -11.99
N PHE A 28 4.43 4.20 -12.94
CA PHE A 28 5.14 3.07 -13.55
C PHE A 28 6.03 2.33 -12.55
N THR A 29 6.89 3.06 -11.82
CA THR A 29 7.78 2.45 -10.82
C THR A 29 6.99 1.81 -9.70
N GLY A 30 5.90 2.44 -9.26
CA GLY A 30 5.00 1.88 -8.25
C GLY A 30 4.41 0.55 -8.71
N ILE A 31 3.84 0.48 -9.92
CA ILE A 31 3.31 -0.78 -10.47
C ILE A 31 4.41 -1.84 -10.54
N ALA A 32 5.59 -1.49 -11.05
CA ALA A 32 6.72 -2.41 -11.15
C ALA A 32 7.14 -2.97 -9.78
N PHE A 33 7.31 -2.12 -8.76
CA PHE A 33 7.68 -2.56 -7.42
C PHE A 33 6.62 -3.46 -6.78
N HIS A 34 5.33 -3.15 -6.95
CA HIS A 34 4.25 -3.99 -6.45
C HIS A 34 4.23 -5.36 -7.12
N LEU A 35 4.42 -5.41 -8.45
CA LEU A 35 4.50 -6.68 -9.19
C LEU A 35 5.70 -7.52 -8.76
N ILE A 36 6.88 -6.91 -8.60
CA ILE A 36 8.07 -7.59 -8.09
C ILE A 36 7.79 -8.14 -6.70
N LEU A 37 7.19 -7.33 -5.81
CA LEU A 37 6.88 -7.74 -4.44
C LEU A 37 5.89 -8.92 -4.42
N ILE A 38 4.81 -8.86 -5.21
CA ILE A 38 3.87 -9.99 -5.35
C ILE A 38 4.59 -11.24 -5.85
N SER A 39 5.53 -11.10 -6.80
CA SER A 39 6.26 -12.24 -7.36
C SER A 39 7.17 -12.95 -6.35
N ILE A 40 7.67 -12.25 -5.32
CA ILE A 40 8.53 -12.86 -4.30
C ILE A 40 7.75 -13.48 -3.15
N LEU A 41 6.50 -13.09 -2.91
CA LEU A 41 5.69 -13.61 -1.78
C LEU A 41 5.59 -15.15 -1.76
N PRO A 42 5.41 -15.86 -2.89
CA PRO A 42 5.42 -17.32 -2.91
C PRO A 42 6.80 -17.92 -2.59
N GLU A 43 7.89 -17.26 -2.99
CA GLU A 43 9.27 -17.72 -2.78
C GLU A 43 9.66 -17.67 -1.30
N ILE A 44 9.12 -16.72 -0.55
CA ILE A 44 9.34 -16.58 0.89
C ILE A 44 8.23 -17.23 1.74
N ALA A 45 7.34 -18.03 1.15
CA ALA A 45 6.21 -18.64 1.87
C ALA A 45 6.64 -19.60 3.00
N ASN A 46 7.90 -20.04 3.02
CA ASN A 46 8.47 -20.82 4.13
C ASN A 46 8.88 -19.93 5.33
N PHE A 47 9.02 -18.62 5.14
CA PHE A 47 9.45 -17.66 6.16
C PHE A 47 8.30 -16.77 6.66
N ILE A 48 7.33 -16.48 5.79
CA ILE A 48 6.13 -15.71 6.15
C ILE A 48 4.90 -16.61 6.19
N THR A 49 3.97 -16.32 7.10
CA THR A 49 2.75 -17.11 7.24
C THR A 49 1.86 -16.91 6.00
N ARG A 50 1.21 -17.99 5.54
CA ARG A 50 0.27 -17.94 4.40
C ARG A 50 -0.81 -16.84 4.52
N PRO A 51 -1.38 -16.59 5.72
CA PRO A 51 -2.20 -15.40 5.98
C PRO A 51 -1.59 -14.07 5.56
N THR A 52 -0.32 -13.82 5.93
CA THR A 52 0.41 -12.61 5.54
C THR A 52 0.53 -12.52 4.03
N VAL A 53 0.83 -13.63 3.35
CA VAL A 53 0.92 -13.68 1.88
C VAL A 53 -0.41 -13.25 1.26
N LEU A 54 -1.54 -13.78 1.74
CA LEU A 54 -2.87 -13.46 1.20
C LEU A 54 -3.25 -11.99 1.44
N ILE A 55 -3.05 -11.49 2.67
CA ILE A 55 -3.34 -10.11 3.06
C ILE A 55 -2.51 -9.13 2.22
N LEU A 56 -1.19 -9.35 2.14
CA LEU A 56 -0.30 -8.49 1.35
C LEU A 56 -0.61 -8.58 -0.14
N SER A 57 -0.85 -9.77 -0.69
CA SER A 57 -1.18 -9.92 -2.12
C SER A 57 -2.44 -9.16 -2.49
N ALA A 58 -3.50 -9.25 -1.68
CA ALA A 58 -4.75 -8.52 -1.89
C ALA A 58 -4.54 -7.01 -1.84
N GLN A 59 -3.79 -6.54 -0.84
CA GLN A 59 -3.48 -5.12 -0.67
C GLN A 59 -2.65 -4.56 -1.82
N LEU A 60 -1.57 -5.26 -2.20
CA LEU A 60 -0.66 -4.84 -3.28
C LEU A 60 -1.36 -4.85 -4.64
N LEU A 61 -2.24 -5.82 -4.89
CA LEU A 61 -3.05 -5.87 -6.12
C LEU A 61 -3.98 -4.66 -6.22
N ALA A 62 -4.61 -4.26 -5.11
CA ALA A 62 -5.44 -3.06 -5.10
C ALA A 62 -4.62 -1.79 -5.35
N CYS A 63 -3.40 -1.69 -4.80
CA CYS A 63 -2.47 -0.60 -5.12
C CYS A 63 -2.08 -0.58 -6.61
N ILE A 64 -1.88 -1.73 -7.25
CA ILE A 64 -1.62 -1.81 -8.70
C ILE A 64 -2.82 -1.26 -9.48
N VAL A 65 -4.04 -1.67 -9.15
CA VAL A 65 -5.26 -1.18 -9.81
C VAL A 65 -5.38 0.34 -9.65
N GLN A 66 -5.15 0.85 -8.44
CA GLN A 66 -5.11 2.29 -8.17
C GLN A 66 -4.09 3.03 -9.06
N LEU A 67 -2.86 2.54 -9.13
CA LEU A 67 -1.80 3.17 -9.92
C LEU A 67 -2.08 3.08 -11.41
N PHE A 68 -2.67 1.96 -11.88
CA PHE A 68 -3.03 1.75 -13.28
C PHE A 68 -4.00 2.81 -13.79
N VAL A 69 -4.96 3.21 -12.95
CA VAL A 69 -5.94 4.25 -13.25
C VAL A 69 -5.33 5.65 -13.39
N VAL A 70 -4.12 5.84 -12.86
CA VAL A 70 -3.51 7.17 -12.72
C VAL A 70 -2.30 7.34 -13.65
N PHE A 71 -1.46 6.31 -13.80
CA PHE A 71 -0.13 6.45 -14.43
C PHE A 71 -0.16 6.83 -15.92
N VAL A 72 -1.16 6.40 -16.68
CA VAL A 72 -1.36 6.82 -18.09
C VAL A 72 -2.39 7.93 -18.19
N PRO A 73 -3.58 7.80 -17.55
CA PRO A 73 -4.62 8.78 -17.78
C PRO A 73 -4.24 10.18 -17.31
N VAL A 74 -3.56 10.33 -16.18
CA VAL A 74 -3.23 11.66 -15.64
C VAL A 74 -2.17 12.39 -16.47
N PRO A 75 -1.01 11.78 -16.82
CA PRO A 75 -0.06 12.44 -17.71
C PRO A 75 -0.65 12.80 -19.07
N ALA A 76 -1.50 11.94 -19.64
CA ALA A 76 -2.22 12.24 -20.87
C ALA A 76 -3.13 13.47 -20.71
N MET A 77 -3.95 13.52 -19.64
CA MET A 77 -4.80 14.68 -19.36
C MET A 77 -4.02 15.98 -19.21
N ILE A 78 -2.85 15.93 -18.58
CA ILE A 78 -1.97 17.10 -18.42
C ILE A 78 -1.43 17.55 -19.77
N ALA A 79 -0.95 16.61 -20.60
CA ALA A 79 -0.34 16.91 -21.89
C ALA A 79 -1.33 17.54 -22.89
N VAL A 80 -2.57 17.04 -22.97
CA VAL A 80 -3.61 17.62 -23.84
C VAL A 80 -4.48 18.67 -23.14
N ASN A 81 -4.30 18.90 -21.84
CA ASN A 81 -5.12 19.78 -21.01
C ASN A 81 -6.64 19.54 -21.16
N GLN A 82 -7.03 18.26 -21.26
CA GLN A 82 -8.42 17.83 -21.42
C GLN A 82 -8.70 16.58 -20.57
N PRO A 83 -9.96 16.30 -20.21
CA PRO A 83 -10.32 15.04 -19.55
C PRO A 83 -9.96 13.81 -20.39
N TYR A 84 -9.53 12.73 -19.74
CA TYR A 84 -9.10 11.51 -20.42
C TYR A 84 -10.24 10.81 -21.17
N PHE A 85 -11.44 10.81 -20.57
CA PHE A 85 -12.68 10.37 -21.22
C PHE A 85 -13.57 11.58 -21.44
N VAL A 86 -13.91 11.85 -22.70
CA VAL A 86 -14.84 12.92 -23.09
C VAL A 86 -16.29 12.48 -22.93
N ASN A 87 -16.55 11.16 -22.98
CA ASN A 87 -17.89 10.61 -22.80
C ASN A 87 -18.38 10.83 -21.35
N PRO A 88 -19.54 11.49 -21.15
CA PRO A 88 -20.04 11.86 -19.82
C PRO A 88 -20.44 10.67 -18.95
N VAL A 89 -20.71 9.50 -19.53
CA VAL A 89 -20.98 8.26 -18.79
C VAL A 89 -19.68 7.63 -18.30
N MET A 90 -18.65 7.59 -19.15
CA MET A 90 -17.38 6.93 -18.85
C MET A 90 -16.44 7.77 -17.99
N ILE A 91 -16.64 9.09 -17.92
CA ILE A 91 -15.75 10.02 -17.20
C ILE A 91 -15.58 9.71 -15.71
N ASN A 92 -16.57 9.07 -15.09
CA ASN A 92 -16.53 8.73 -13.67
C ASN A 92 -15.92 7.34 -13.40
N VAL A 93 -15.78 6.48 -14.41
CA VAL A 93 -15.31 5.09 -14.22
C VAL A 93 -13.89 5.03 -13.63
N PRO A 94 -12.89 5.80 -14.13
CA PRO A 94 -11.56 5.81 -13.52
C PRO A 94 -11.60 6.26 -12.07
N ALA A 95 -12.32 7.36 -11.79
CA ALA A 95 -12.43 7.89 -10.44
C ALA A 95 -13.11 6.89 -9.48
N PHE A 96 -14.13 6.17 -9.95
CA PHE A 96 -14.77 5.07 -9.23
C PHE A 96 -13.78 3.97 -8.88
N ILE A 97 -13.05 3.46 -9.87
CA ILE A 97 -12.06 2.39 -9.65
C ILE A 97 -10.98 2.87 -8.68
N LEU A 98 -10.54 4.14 -8.79
CA LEU A 98 -9.53 4.72 -7.92
C LEU A 98 -9.99 4.79 -6.45
N VAL A 99 -11.20 5.28 -6.20
CA VAL A 99 -11.77 5.34 -4.84
C VAL A 99 -11.98 3.93 -4.29
N LEU A 100 -12.54 3.03 -5.09
CA LEU A 100 -12.75 1.63 -4.73
C LEU A 100 -11.45 0.95 -4.30
N SER A 101 -10.40 1.03 -5.12
CA SER A 101 -9.11 0.39 -4.85
C SER A 101 -8.41 1.02 -3.65
N GLN A 102 -8.51 2.34 -3.48
CA GLN A 102 -7.96 3.04 -2.32
C GLN A 102 -8.64 2.60 -1.02
N THR A 103 -9.97 2.60 -0.98
CA THR A 103 -10.74 2.17 0.19
C THR A 103 -10.44 0.70 0.53
N PHE A 104 -10.36 -0.16 -0.49
CA PHE A 104 -10.02 -1.56 -0.27
C PHE A 104 -8.62 -1.71 0.32
N SER A 105 -7.60 -1.11 -0.30
CA SER A 105 -6.22 -1.17 0.22
C SER A 105 -6.10 -0.61 1.65
N PHE A 106 -6.86 0.43 1.95
CA PHE A 106 -6.85 1.10 3.25
C PHE A 106 -7.47 0.24 4.37
N ILE A 107 -8.52 -0.53 4.09
CA ILE A 107 -9.07 -1.51 5.05
C ILE A 107 -8.06 -2.61 5.36
N PHE A 108 -7.25 -3.01 4.37
CA PHE A 108 -6.21 -4.01 4.57
C PHE A 108 -5.06 -3.54 5.47
N ILE A 109 -4.90 -2.23 5.68
CA ILE A 109 -3.97 -1.70 6.70
C ILE A 109 -4.44 -2.13 8.09
N MET A 110 -5.72 -1.97 8.39
CA MET A 110 -6.30 -2.42 9.66
C MET A 110 -6.16 -3.93 9.84
N ILE A 111 -6.49 -4.71 8.81
CA ILE A 111 -6.42 -6.17 8.87
C ILE A 111 -4.97 -6.64 9.09
N ASN A 112 -4.01 -6.03 8.37
CA ASN A 112 -2.59 -6.34 8.52
C ASN A 112 -2.06 -5.95 9.91
N GLY A 113 -2.45 -4.77 10.42
CA GLY A 113 -2.13 -4.33 11.78
C GLY A 113 -2.64 -5.31 12.82
N ALA A 114 -3.94 -5.64 12.79
CA ALA A 114 -4.55 -6.61 13.68
C ALA A 114 -3.90 -8.00 13.59
N HIS A 115 -3.61 -8.49 12.39
CA HIS A 115 -2.94 -9.77 12.18
C HIS A 115 -1.56 -9.80 12.85
N ARG A 116 -0.75 -8.75 12.68
CA ARG A 116 0.58 -8.63 13.31
C ARG A 116 0.48 -8.56 14.83
N SER A 117 -0.38 -7.70 15.37
CA SER A 117 -0.57 -7.55 16.82
C SER A 117 -1.06 -8.84 17.48
N VAL A 118 -2.00 -9.57 16.85
CA VAL A 118 -2.50 -10.85 17.40
C VAL A 118 -1.41 -11.93 17.32
N LYS A 119 -0.64 -11.97 16.23
CA LYS A 119 0.47 -12.92 16.07
C LYS A 119 1.55 -12.71 17.14
N SER A 120 1.87 -11.47 17.51
CA SER A 120 2.87 -11.17 18.54
C SER A 120 2.41 -11.51 19.95
N VAL A 121 1.10 -11.41 20.23
CA VAL A 121 0.50 -11.79 21.52
C VAL A 121 0.39 -13.31 21.67
N SER A 122 -0.21 -13.98 20.68
CA SER A 122 -0.49 -15.41 20.75
C SER A 122 -0.49 -16.04 19.35
N PRO A 123 0.61 -16.74 18.99
CA PRO A 123 0.68 -17.48 17.73
C PRO A 123 -0.44 -18.52 17.57
N ARG A 124 -0.87 -19.13 18.69
CA ARG A 124 -1.98 -20.11 18.69
C ARG A 124 -3.32 -19.45 18.32
N VAL A 125 -3.64 -18.30 18.93
CA VAL A 125 -4.86 -17.54 18.61
C VAL A 125 -4.82 -17.00 17.18
N SER A 126 -3.66 -16.50 16.74
CA SER A 126 -3.46 -16.03 15.36
C SER A 126 -3.76 -17.13 14.33
N LYS A 127 -3.30 -18.38 14.56
CA LYS A 127 -3.59 -19.53 13.68
C LYS A 127 -5.08 -19.88 13.59
N ILE A 128 -5.87 -19.60 14.63
CA ILE A 128 -7.31 -19.90 14.66
C ILE A 128 -8.11 -18.77 14.00
N ILE A 129 -7.77 -17.50 14.29
CA ILE A 129 -8.48 -16.34 13.77
C ILE A 129 -8.19 -16.11 12.28
N PHE A 130 -6.94 -16.34 11.86
CA PHE A 130 -6.48 -16.07 10.50
C PHE A 130 -6.30 -17.35 9.70
N LEU A 131 -7.33 -18.20 9.69
CA LEU A 131 -7.41 -19.31 8.73
C LEU A 131 -7.63 -18.75 7.32
N ASP A 132 -7.11 -19.45 6.30
CA ASP A 132 -7.23 -19.02 4.89
C ASP A 132 -8.68 -18.68 4.49
N ASN A 133 -9.64 -19.54 4.86
CA ASN A 133 -11.07 -19.33 4.58
C ASN A 133 -11.62 -18.05 5.24
N VAL A 134 -11.14 -17.72 6.44
CA VAL A 134 -11.54 -16.49 7.14
C VAL A 134 -10.98 -15.29 6.40
N ILE A 135 -9.73 -15.36 5.92
CA ILE A 135 -9.11 -14.27 5.16
C ILE A 135 -9.82 -14.05 3.83
N PHE A 136 -10.20 -15.12 3.12
CA PHE A 136 -11.03 -15.00 1.92
C PHE A 136 -12.39 -14.35 2.23
N GLY A 137 -13.04 -14.75 3.34
CA GLY A 137 -14.26 -14.10 3.81
C GLY A 137 -14.06 -12.60 4.08
N ILE A 138 -12.98 -12.24 4.78
CA ILE A 138 -12.60 -10.85 5.05
C ILE A 138 -12.36 -10.09 3.74
N MET A 139 -11.69 -10.68 2.75
CA MET A 139 -11.48 -10.07 1.43
C MET A 139 -12.80 -9.74 0.73
N ILE A 140 -13.77 -10.66 0.75
CA ILE A 140 -15.09 -10.44 0.14
C ILE A 140 -15.84 -9.32 0.85
N VAL A 141 -15.85 -9.32 2.19
CA VAL A 141 -16.51 -8.29 3.00
C VAL A 141 -15.85 -6.92 2.79
N ALA A 142 -14.52 -6.86 2.79
CA ALA A 142 -13.77 -5.64 2.54
C ALA A 142 -14.04 -5.08 1.13
N PHE A 143 -14.14 -5.95 0.12
CA PHE A 143 -14.52 -5.55 -1.24
C PHE A 143 -15.94 -5.00 -1.29
N GLY A 144 -16.90 -5.70 -0.68
CA GLY A 144 -18.31 -5.26 -0.61
C GLY A 144 -18.46 -3.92 0.11
N PHE A 145 -17.78 -3.72 1.24
CA PHE A 145 -17.74 -2.45 1.95
C PHE A 145 -17.13 -1.34 1.08
N SER A 146 -16.01 -1.60 0.41
CA SER A 146 -15.32 -0.62 -0.44
C SER A 146 -16.18 -0.20 -1.64
N PHE A 147 -16.90 -1.16 -2.22
CA PHE A 147 -17.87 -0.92 -3.29
C PHE A 147 -19.02 -0.04 -2.80
N PHE A 148 -19.64 -0.39 -1.67
CA PHE A 148 -20.73 0.40 -1.10
C PHE A 148 -20.29 1.81 -0.72
N PHE A 149 -19.10 1.95 -0.12
CA PHE A 149 -18.50 3.24 0.22
C PHE A 149 -18.33 4.12 -1.02
N THR A 150 -17.80 3.56 -2.10
CA THR A 150 -17.59 4.28 -3.37
C THR A 150 -18.91 4.67 -4.03
N VAL A 151 -19.89 3.76 -4.05
CA VAL A 151 -21.25 4.02 -4.57
C VAL A 151 -21.92 5.14 -3.77
N ASN A 152 -21.80 5.14 -2.44
CA ASN A 152 -22.41 6.19 -1.59
C ASN A 152 -21.81 7.57 -1.89
N ILE A 153 -20.49 7.66 -2.13
CA ILE A 153 -19.84 8.90 -2.58
C ILE A 153 -20.43 9.35 -3.93
N CYS A 154 -20.54 8.43 -4.90
CA CYS A 154 -21.08 8.73 -6.22
C CYS A 154 -22.56 9.13 -6.21
N ALA A 155 -23.35 8.56 -5.31
CA ALA A 155 -24.79 8.84 -5.20
C ALA A 155 -25.07 10.23 -4.60
N ARG A 156 -24.21 10.68 -3.69
CA ARG A 156 -24.39 11.97 -2.99
C ARG A 156 -23.62 13.12 -3.64
N THR A 157 -22.57 12.83 -4.40
CA THR A 157 -21.72 13.82 -5.08
C THR A 157 -21.12 13.27 -6.36
N THR A 158 -20.67 14.15 -7.27
CA THR A 158 -19.78 13.71 -8.35
C THR A 158 -18.46 13.26 -7.74
N ILE A 159 -18.04 12.03 -8.03
CA ILE A 159 -16.74 11.51 -7.61
C ILE A 159 -15.58 12.39 -8.10
N ARG A 160 -14.48 12.47 -7.35
CA ARG A 160 -13.31 13.32 -7.68
C ARG A 160 -12.92 13.25 -9.15
N ARG A 161 -12.51 14.40 -9.68
CA ARG A 161 -11.97 14.53 -11.04
C ARG A 161 -10.62 15.20 -11.00
N PHE A 162 -9.70 14.74 -11.83
CA PHE A 162 -8.44 15.41 -12.02
C PHE A 162 -8.66 16.66 -12.87
N ASN A 163 -8.17 17.80 -12.40
CA ASN A 163 -8.20 19.06 -13.13
C ASN A 163 -6.81 19.29 -13.75
N PRO A 164 -6.64 19.13 -15.08
CA PRO A 164 -5.33 19.26 -15.71
C PRO A 164 -4.78 20.68 -15.66
N SER A 165 -5.63 21.70 -15.63
CA SER A 165 -5.19 23.10 -15.54
C SER A 165 -4.71 23.47 -14.14
N LYS A 166 -5.30 22.87 -13.09
CA LYS A 166 -4.91 23.08 -11.68
C LYS A 166 -3.93 22.02 -11.16
N LEU A 167 -3.61 21.01 -11.96
CA LEU A 167 -2.73 19.89 -11.62
C LEU A 167 -3.11 19.16 -10.31
N ASN A 168 -4.41 19.11 -9.99
CA ASN A 168 -4.89 18.53 -8.74
C ASN A 168 -6.19 17.74 -8.89
N TRP A 169 -6.46 16.87 -7.92
CA TRP A 169 -7.75 16.19 -7.78
C TRP A 169 -8.74 17.12 -7.07
N THR A 170 -9.84 17.43 -7.75
CA THR A 170 -10.93 18.22 -7.14
C THR A 170 -11.81 17.28 -6.32
N LEU A 171 -11.53 17.21 -5.02
CA LEU A 171 -12.31 16.46 -4.05
C LEU A 171 -13.55 17.26 -3.65
N GLN A 172 -14.70 16.59 -3.58
CA GLN A 172 -15.93 17.20 -3.07
C GLN A 172 -15.96 17.13 -1.54
N TYR A 173 -16.62 18.08 -0.89
CA TYR A 173 -16.68 18.16 0.58
C TYR A 173 -17.19 16.85 1.22
N PHE A 174 -18.20 16.22 0.63
CA PHE A 174 -18.72 14.94 1.11
C PHE A 174 -17.71 13.79 0.98
N GLU A 175 -16.92 13.75 -0.10
CA GLU A 175 -15.86 12.76 -0.30
C GLU A 175 -14.78 12.92 0.77
N VAL A 176 -14.35 14.16 1.05
CA VAL A 176 -13.38 14.46 2.12
C VAL A 176 -13.88 13.97 3.48
N ILE A 177 -15.13 14.30 3.84
CA ILE A 177 -15.73 13.84 5.10
C ILE A 177 -15.79 12.32 5.17
N SER A 178 -16.22 11.67 4.09
CA SER A 178 -16.34 10.22 4.01
C SER A 178 -14.98 9.54 4.23
N TYR A 179 -13.91 10.09 3.65
CA TYR A 179 -12.55 9.60 3.87
C TYR A 179 -12.07 9.83 5.30
N ILE A 180 -12.38 10.97 5.93
CA ILE A 180 -12.03 11.20 7.34
C ILE A 180 -12.71 10.15 8.23
N TYR A 181 -14.00 9.85 8.01
CA TYR A 181 -14.69 8.78 8.74
C TYR A 181 -14.05 7.40 8.50
N LEU A 182 -13.65 7.10 7.26
CA LEU A 182 -12.95 5.86 6.94
C LEU A 182 -11.61 5.76 7.67
N ILE A 183 -10.84 6.84 7.74
CA ILE A 183 -9.58 6.92 8.50
C ILE A 183 -9.82 6.59 9.96
N VAL A 184 -10.82 7.23 10.57
CA VAL A 184 -11.19 6.99 11.98
C VAL A 184 -11.58 5.52 12.21
N LEU A 185 -12.40 4.95 11.30
CA LEU A 185 -12.83 3.56 11.35
C LEU A 185 -11.65 2.56 11.26
N VAL A 186 -10.60 2.89 10.51
CA VAL A 186 -9.42 2.06 10.32
C VAL A 186 -8.40 2.23 11.45
N ILE A 187 -8.11 3.48 11.85
CA ILE A 187 -7.04 3.75 12.82
C ILE A 187 -7.41 3.35 14.25
N ILE A 188 -8.68 3.52 14.65
CA ILE A 188 -9.08 3.20 16.03
C ILE A 188 -8.86 1.71 16.33
N PRO A 189 -9.42 0.75 15.56
CA PRO A 189 -9.20 -0.66 15.83
C PRO A 189 -7.72 -1.06 15.73
N THR A 190 -6.99 -0.51 14.76
CA THR A 190 -5.56 -0.77 14.57
C THR A 190 -4.74 -0.35 15.79
N LEU A 191 -5.00 0.84 16.34
CA LEU A 191 -4.34 1.32 17.55
C LEU A 191 -4.75 0.51 18.77
N THR A 192 -6.03 0.14 18.89
CA THR A 192 -6.48 -0.74 19.98
C THR A 192 -5.75 -2.08 19.95
N THR A 193 -5.59 -2.71 18.77
CA THR A 193 -4.84 -3.97 18.66
C THR A 193 -3.36 -3.80 18.99
N HIS A 194 -2.72 -2.71 18.53
CA HIS A 194 -1.34 -2.40 18.88
C HIS A 194 -1.15 -2.19 20.38
N LEU A 195 -2.05 -1.44 21.03
CA LEU A 195 -1.99 -1.16 22.47
C LEU A 195 -2.18 -2.42 23.33
N ILE A 196 -3.14 -3.28 22.97
CA ILE A 196 -3.34 -4.56 23.65
C ILE A 196 -2.07 -5.41 23.54
N ALA A 197 -1.48 -5.49 22.33
CA ALA A 197 -0.28 -6.27 22.11
C ALA A 197 0.96 -5.70 22.83
N LEU A 198 1.11 -4.37 22.88
CA LEU A 198 2.17 -3.71 23.65
C LEU A 198 2.01 -3.95 25.15
N SER A 199 0.78 -3.88 25.67
CA SER A 199 0.48 -4.12 27.08
C SER A 199 0.84 -5.55 27.48
N GLU A 200 0.43 -6.53 26.68
CA GLU A 200 0.75 -7.95 26.92
C GLU A 200 2.26 -8.22 26.86
N LEU A 201 2.95 -7.73 25.82
CA LEU A 201 4.40 -7.91 25.68
C LEU A 201 5.16 -7.27 26.85
N SER A 202 4.71 -6.11 27.31
CA SER A 202 5.28 -5.42 28.47
C SER A 202 5.03 -6.20 29.75
N TYR A 203 3.81 -6.71 29.95
CA TYR A 203 3.44 -7.53 31.10
C TYR A 203 4.31 -8.78 31.18
N ARG A 204 4.45 -9.54 30.07
CA ARG A 204 5.32 -10.73 30.02
C ARG A 204 6.76 -10.38 30.37
N LYS A 205 7.30 -9.29 29.80
CA LYS A 205 8.70 -8.88 30.05
C LYS A 205 8.96 -8.45 31.49
N LEU A 206 7.98 -7.85 32.16
CA LEU A 206 8.13 -7.31 33.51
C LEU A 206 7.81 -8.34 34.61
N PHE A 207 6.87 -9.25 34.37
CA PHE A 207 6.29 -10.09 35.42
C PHE A 207 6.42 -11.60 35.18
N GLN A 208 6.71 -12.06 33.96
CA GLN A 208 7.02 -13.47 33.73
C GLN A 208 8.54 -13.66 33.73
N LYS A 209 9.04 -14.45 34.68
CA LYS A 209 10.40 -15.00 34.59
C LYS A 209 10.53 -15.78 33.28
N PRO A 210 11.72 -15.85 32.65
CA PRO A 210 11.94 -16.75 31.54
C PRO A 210 11.58 -18.15 32.06
N LEU A 211 10.49 -18.72 31.55
CA LEU A 211 10.17 -20.11 31.84
C LEU A 211 11.37 -20.93 31.36
N GLU A 212 11.96 -21.67 32.28
CA GLU A 212 12.89 -22.76 31.96
C GLU A 212 12.25 -23.62 30.87
N GLU A 213 12.97 -23.74 29.74
CA GLU A 213 12.93 -24.83 28.76
C GLU A 213 11.62 -25.63 28.74
N SER A 214 10.52 -25.00 28.30
CA SER A 214 9.41 -25.77 27.75
C SER A 214 9.76 -26.09 26.30
N GLU A 215 9.80 -27.38 25.97
CA GLU A 215 10.17 -28.08 24.71
C GLU A 215 9.52 -27.57 23.38
N GLU A 216 9.07 -26.31 23.30
CA GLU A 216 8.61 -25.63 22.09
C GLU A 216 9.68 -24.68 21.49
N GLU A 217 10.95 -24.78 21.92
CA GLU A 217 12.03 -23.88 21.48
C GLU A 217 12.47 -24.08 20.01
N ASP A 218 12.16 -25.21 19.38
CA ASP A 218 12.69 -25.52 18.04
C ASP A 218 11.83 -25.07 16.84
N GLU A 219 10.63 -24.49 17.03
CA GLU A 219 9.77 -24.10 15.89
C GLU A 219 9.65 -22.57 15.61
N ASN A 220 10.11 -21.66 16.48
CA ASN A 220 9.69 -20.24 16.39
C ASN A 220 10.77 -19.18 16.69
N ALA A 221 12.05 -19.43 16.40
CA ALA A 221 13.08 -18.40 16.55
C ALA A 221 12.93 -17.21 15.57
N SER A 222 12.14 -17.34 14.49
CA SER A 222 12.01 -16.31 13.44
C SER A 222 10.91 -15.25 13.66
N SER A 223 10.05 -15.37 14.69
CA SER A 223 8.81 -14.57 14.76
C SER A 223 8.56 -13.76 16.04
N ARG A 224 9.57 -13.52 16.90
CA ARG A 224 9.37 -12.67 18.08
C ARG A 224 9.39 -11.19 17.69
N GLU A 225 8.23 -10.65 17.34
CA GLU A 225 8.05 -9.20 17.31
C GLU A 225 8.39 -8.61 18.68
N THR A 226 9.19 -7.55 18.69
CA THR A 226 9.63 -6.86 19.89
C THR A 226 8.69 -5.69 20.22
N ILE A 227 8.73 -5.21 21.47
CA ILE A 227 8.06 -3.95 21.85
C ILE A 227 8.52 -2.80 20.92
N CYS A 228 9.79 -2.78 20.53
CA CYS A 228 10.33 -1.76 19.64
C CYS A 228 9.71 -1.84 18.22
N SER A 229 9.62 -3.03 17.63
CA SER A 229 9.01 -3.20 16.31
C SER A 229 7.51 -2.87 16.31
N LEU A 230 6.78 -3.29 17.35
CA LEU A 230 5.35 -3.02 17.44
C LEU A 230 5.05 -1.53 17.67
N SER A 231 5.85 -0.85 18.49
CA SER A 231 5.78 0.61 18.66
C SER A 231 6.12 1.34 17.36
N PHE A 232 7.12 0.86 16.60
CA PHE A 232 7.44 1.41 15.29
C PHE A 232 6.25 1.29 14.33
N TYR A 233 5.54 0.15 14.32
CA TYR A 233 4.34 -0.03 13.49
C TYR A 233 3.24 0.97 13.85
N ALA A 234 2.95 1.13 15.14
CA ALA A 234 1.92 2.05 15.60
C ALA A 234 2.25 3.51 15.19
N ILE A 235 3.49 3.95 15.37
CA ILE A 235 3.94 5.28 14.96
C ILE A 235 3.82 5.44 13.45
N PHE A 236 4.26 4.43 12.69
CA PHE A 236 4.19 4.45 11.23
C PHE A 236 2.74 4.62 10.76
N ASP A 237 1.81 3.78 11.24
CA ASP A 237 0.40 3.83 10.86
C ASP A 237 -0.26 5.19 11.21
N ILE A 238 0.11 5.79 12.34
CA ILE A 238 -0.34 7.15 12.74
C ILE A 238 0.17 8.20 11.76
N LEU A 239 1.46 8.18 11.42
CA LEU A 239 2.07 9.14 10.49
C LEU A 239 1.39 9.11 9.12
N PHE A 240 1.03 7.92 8.65
CA PHE A 240 0.29 7.77 7.41
C PHE A 240 -1.13 8.33 7.47
N CYS A 241 -1.87 8.03 8.53
CA CYS A 241 -3.22 8.57 8.70
C CYS A 241 -3.20 10.10 8.80
N PHE A 242 -2.21 10.66 9.49
CA PHE A 242 -1.99 12.10 9.56
C PHE A 242 -1.71 12.69 8.17
N TRP A 243 -0.78 12.10 7.42
CA TRP A 243 -0.38 12.63 6.11
C TRP A 243 -1.49 12.53 5.06
N ILE A 244 -2.24 11.43 5.05
CA ILE A 244 -3.41 11.28 4.17
C ILE A 244 -4.48 12.32 4.49
N SER A 245 -4.76 12.54 5.78
CA SER A 245 -5.73 13.54 6.21
C SER A 245 -5.32 14.94 5.74
N LEU A 246 -4.03 15.28 5.88
CA LEU A 246 -3.47 16.54 5.38
C LEU A 246 -3.58 16.66 3.85
N SER A 247 -3.37 15.55 3.13
CA SER A 247 -3.43 15.51 1.67
C SER A 247 -4.86 15.73 1.14
N PHE A 248 -5.89 15.29 1.86
CA PHE A 248 -7.29 15.53 1.49
C PHE A 248 -7.75 16.97 1.73
N LEU A 249 -7.14 17.67 2.67
CA LEU A 249 -7.49 19.05 3.04
C LEU A 249 -6.77 20.09 2.17
N SER A 250 -5.79 19.68 1.37
CA SER A 250 -4.97 20.59 0.57
C SER A 250 -5.35 20.60 -0.90
N SER A 251 -5.40 21.80 -1.48
CA SER A 251 -5.54 22.01 -2.92
C SER A 251 -4.20 22.10 -3.66
N VAL A 252 -3.07 21.97 -2.95
CA VAL A 252 -1.73 22.12 -3.54
C VAL A 252 -1.39 20.89 -4.41
N PRO A 253 -0.90 21.08 -5.65
CA PRO A 253 -0.61 19.96 -6.58
C PRO A 253 0.28 18.86 -5.99
N ILE A 254 1.31 19.22 -5.23
CA ILE A 254 2.25 18.27 -4.60
C ILE A 254 1.54 17.42 -3.52
N LEU A 255 0.65 18.02 -2.73
CA LEU A 255 -0.13 17.31 -1.72
C LEU A 255 -1.24 16.47 -2.38
N SER A 256 -1.80 16.94 -3.49
CA SER A 256 -2.71 16.15 -4.33
C SER A 256 -2.04 14.90 -4.93
N LEU A 257 -0.77 15.02 -5.32
CA LEU A 257 0.06 13.91 -5.78
C LEU A 257 0.31 12.91 -4.64
N SER A 258 0.54 13.44 -3.42
CA SER A 258 0.71 12.62 -2.21
C SER A 258 -0.53 11.79 -1.87
N ASN A 259 -1.74 12.31 -2.05
CA ASN A 259 -2.98 11.54 -1.80
C ASN A 259 -2.99 10.21 -2.56
N VAL A 260 -2.64 10.25 -3.85
CA VAL A 260 -2.67 9.06 -4.72
C VAL A 260 -1.43 8.18 -4.54
N PHE A 261 -0.24 8.75 -4.45
CA PHE A 261 0.96 7.92 -4.37
C PHE A 261 1.25 7.44 -2.95
N LEU A 262 0.97 8.22 -1.91
CA LEU A 262 1.20 7.74 -0.55
C LEU A 262 0.31 6.54 -0.23
N THR A 263 -0.98 6.59 -0.55
CA THR A 263 -1.90 5.45 -0.36
C THR A 263 -1.43 4.19 -1.09
N ALA A 264 -0.85 4.33 -2.29
CA ALA A 264 -0.35 3.21 -3.08
C ALA A 264 1.01 2.69 -2.58
N TYR A 265 1.95 3.57 -2.24
CA TYR A 265 3.30 3.20 -1.81
C TYR A 265 3.40 2.84 -0.33
N TRP A 266 2.42 3.21 0.48
CA TRP A 266 2.47 2.94 1.91
C TRP A 266 2.56 1.44 2.23
N PRO A 267 1.72 0.55 1.66
CA PRO A 267 1.86 -0.89 1.90
C PRO A 267 3.23 -1.44 1.47
N LEU A 268 3.81 -0.90 0.39
CA LEU A 268 5.16 -1.23 -0.06
C LEU A 268 6.21 -0.83 1.00
N LEU A 269 6.17 0.42 1.48
CA LEU A 269 7.07 0.91 2.53
C LEU A 269 6.92 0.09 3.82
N THR A 270 5.69 -0.13 4.26
CA THR A 270 5.36 -0.97 5.42
C THR A 270 5.90 -2.40 5.25
N ALA A 271 5.81 -3.01 4.07
CA ALA A 271 6.36 -4.35 3.84
C ALA A 271 7.90 -4.35 3.89
N LEU A 272 8.55 -3.37 3.25
CA LEU A 272 10.01 -3.32 3.12
C LEU A 272 10.74 -2.90 4.39
N THR A 273 10.15 -1.99 5.15
CA THR A 273 10.73 -1.51 6.41
C THR A 273 10.64 -2.59 7.48
N LEU A 274 9.55 -3.39 7.46
CA LEU A 274 9.14 -4.17 8.62
C LEU A 274 9.33 -5.67 8.47
N ASP A 275 9.48 -6.19 7.25
CA ASP A 275 9.72 -7.61 7.01
C ASP A 275 11.10 -7.83 6.37
N ILE A 276 12.00 -8.46 7.14
CA ILE A 276 13.37 -8.72 6.71
C ILE A 276 13.44 -9.75 5.59
N HIS A 277 12.52 -10.72 5.53
CA HIS A 277 12.50 -11.75 4.50
C HIS A 277 12.05 -11.16 3.17
N ILE A 278 11.02 -10.30 3.20
CA ILE A 278 10.61 -9.51 2.04
C ILE A 278 11.76 -8.65 1.52
N ARG A 279 12.44 -7.91 2.40
CA ARG A 279 13.57 -7.05 2.01
C ARG A 279 14.72 -7.85 1.40
N SER A 280 15.11 -8.95 2.03
CA SER A 280 16.21 -9.81 1.56
C SER A 280 15.89 -10.44 0.21
N ALA A 281 14.68 -10.98 0.04
CA ALA A 281 14.24 -11.56 -1.23
C ALA A 281 14.13 -10.50 -2.34
N LEU A 282 13.68 -9.28 -2.02
CA LEU A 282 13.67 -8.18 -2.99
C LEU A 282 15.09 -7.83 -3.46
N ILE A 283 16.04 -7.66 -2.53
CA ILE A 283 17.44 -7.35 -2.87
C ILE A 283 18.03 -8.45 -3.76
N TYR A 284 17.76 -9.72 -3.44
CA TYR A 284 18.20 -10.85 -4.24
C TYR A 284 17.62 -10.81 -5.66
N ARG A 285 16.31 -10.59 -5.80
CA ARG A 285 15.62 -10.51 -7.10
C ARG A 285 16.16 -9.37 -7.96
N ILE A 286 16.30 -8.18 -7.37
CA ILE A 286 16.84 -7.00 -8.07
C ILE A 286 18.29 -7.28 -8.52
N ARG A 287 19.13 -7.84 -7.65
CA ARG A 287 20.51 -8.20 -7.98
C ARG A 287 20.57 -9.23 -9.11
N GLY A 288 19.70 -10.25 -9.07
CA GLY A 288 19.61 -11.27 -10.12
C GLY A 288 19.23 -10.68 -11.49
N VAL A 289 18.28 -9.74 -11.52
CA VAL A 289 17.91 -9.03 -12.76
C VAL A 289 19.10 -8.24 -13.32
N PHE A 290 19.82 -7.47 -12.49
CA PHE A 290 21.00 -6.73 -12.95
C PHE A 290 22.17 -7.62 -13.36
N GLN A 291 22.35 -8.76 -12.69
CA GLN A 291 23.36 -9.76 -13.09
C GLN A 291 23.00 -10.44 -14.42
N SER A 292 21.72 -10.78 -14.62
CA SER A 292 21.22 -11.35 -15.87
C SER A 292 21.28 -10.37 -17.05
N ALA A 293 21.04 -9.09 -16.81
CA ALA A 293 21.17 -8.04 -17.83
C ALA A 293 22.63 -7.78 -18.24
N ASN A 294 23.58 -8.06 -17.32
CA ASN A 294 25.01 -7.89 -17.55
C ASN A 294 25.72 -9.18 -17.99
N SER A 295 25.02 -10.31 -18.09
CA SER A 295 25.59 -11.55 -18.63
C SER A 295 25.32 -11.64 -20.14
N PRO A 296 26.32 -11.97 -20.97
CA PRO A 296 26.06 -12.25 -22.37
C PRO A 296 25.03 -13.38 -22.44
N ILE A 297 23.97 -13.20 -23.23
CA ILE A 297 22.93 -14.20 -23.44
C ILE A 297 23.57 -15.41 -24.11
N VAL A 298 24.08 -16.35 -23.30
CA VAL A 298 24.45 -17.68 -23.75
C VAL A 298 23.22 -18.54 -23.51
N ILE A 299 22.51 -18.88 -24.59
CA ILE A 299 21.45 -19.87 -24.57
C ILE A 299 22.10 -21.21 -24.19
N GLN A 300 22.13 -21.54 -22.91
CA GLN A 300 22.54 -22.86 -22.45
C GLN A 300 21.31 -23.77 -22.31
N PRO A 301 21.33 -24.97 -22.88
CA PRO A 301 20.22 -25.90 -22.77
C PRO A 301 20.17 -26.48 -21.34
N ASN A 302 19.14 -26.05 -20.62
CA ASN A 302 18.40 -26.76 -19.56
C ASN A 302 19.20 -27.80 -18.74
N LYS A 303 19.83 -27.41 -17.62
CA LYS A 303 20.14 -28.34 -16.52
C LYS A 303 20.05 -27.67 -15.14
N LYS A 304 19.06 -28.17 -14.39
CA LYS A 304 18.98 -28.35 -12.92
C LYS A 304 18.73 -27.10 -12.05
N GLU A 305 17.57 -27.18 -11.40
CA GLU A 305 17.05 -26.35 -10.32
C GLU A 305 18.12 -25.97 -9.28
N ALA A 306 18.20 -24.66 -8.98
CA ALA A 306 18.94 -24.17 -7.84
C ALA A 306 18.11 -24.41 -6.56
N LYS A 307 18.61 -25.31 -5.70
CA LYS A 307 18.12 -25.45 -4.32
C LYS A 307 18.53 -24.22 -3.51
N PHE A 308 17.57 -23.59 -2.83
CA PHE A 308 17.84 -22.62 -1.77
C PHE A 308 18.56 -23.33 -0.62
N SER A 309 19.88 -23.15 -0.51
CA SER A 309 20.64 -23.56 0.67
C SER A 309 20.72 -22.40 1.66
N LYS A 310 19.99 -22.57 2.77
CA LYS A 310 20.19 -22.00 4.11
C LYS A 310 20.54 -20.51 4.20
N PHE A 311 19.52 -19.72 4.55
CA PHE A 311 19.64 -18.62 5.50
C PHE A 311 18.85 -18.99 6.74
#